data_AF-A0A0M9GRL4-F1
#
_entry.id   AF-A0A0M9GRL4-F1
#
_cell.length_a   1.000
_cell.length_b   1.000
_cell.length_c   1.000
_cell.angle_alpha   90.00
_cell.angle_beta   90.00
_cell.angle_gamma   90.00
#
_symmetry.space_group_name_H-M   'P 1'
#
loop_
_entity.id
_entity.type
_entity.pdbx_description
1 polymer ?
#
loop_
_entity_poly.entity_id
_entity_poly.type
_entity_poly.pdbx_seq_one_letter_code
_entity_poly.pdbx_strand_id
1 'polypeptide(L)'
;MKNDLRIQLPLWTIAFCILLMPLTFSTVQLIDLMIHNFDAFFVVNGSETSFNWNIMSIQLFFVSTLLLISFYIAFYYRYRKHNRENPRERLYFFIFYKPGEILEDDEMLQQVSKNATKKVYILFANALPLLALLMVIPLHRSVFIMAILLVIVFQNLLFYKEINPYYSGNYKFGNKNKKTDLEFSKVNKRVIKGITFFSLIIIVLSFGRLAQMHYHSQSIPTQMEACMEEGGTAVIEKTSLWSLIKFTCK
;
A
#
# COMPACT_ATOMS: atom_id res chain seq x y z
N MET A 1 -29.45 -3.58 17.36
CA MET A 1 -28.62 -2.74 16.47
C MET A 1 -27.10 -3.01 16.53
N LYS A 2 -26.48 -3.42 17.64
CA LYS A 2 -25.01 -3.71 17.70
C LYS A 2 -24.48 -4.77 16.70
N ASN A 3 -25.36 -5.64 16.20
CA ASN A 3 -25.01 -6.72 15.27
C ASN A 3 -25.40 -6.42 13.82
N ASP A 4 -25.68 -5.17 13.49
CA ASP A 4 -25.95 -4.79 12.11
C ASP A 4 -24.66 -4.94 11.28
N LEU A 5 -24.77 -5.62 10.13
CA LEU A 5 -23.65 -5.82 9.23
C LEU A 5 -23.19 -4.49 8.64
N ARG A 6 -24.09 -3.53 8.40
CA ARG A 6 -23.82 -2.21 7.81
C ARG A 6 -22.76 -1.42 8.58
N ILE A 7 -22.84 -1.46 9.90
CA ILE A 7 -21.89 -0.79 10.81
C ILE A 7 -20.57 -1.55 10.89
N GLN A 8 -20.61 -2.86 10.67
CA GLN A 8 -19.44 -3.75 10.73
C GLN A 8 -18.70 -3.84 9.39
N LEU A 9 -19.29 -3.40 8.26
CA LEU A 9 -18.68 -3.44 6.93
C LEU A 9 -17.26 -2.85 6.90
N PRO A 10 -16.98 -1.67 7.51
CA PRO A 10 -15.61 -1.13 7.53
C PRO A 10 -14.61 -2.07 8.23
N LEU A 11 -15.03 -2.80 9.27
CA LEU A 11 -14.18 -3.79 9.95
C LEU A 11 -13.91 -5.00 9.06
N TRP A 12 -14.92 -5.48 8.32
CA TRP A 12 -14.73 -6.54 7.33
C TRP A 12 -13.78 -6.09 6.23
N THR A 13 -13.87 -4.85 5.76
CA THR A 13 -12.93 -4.27 4.78
C THR A 13 -11.51 -4.19 5.33
N ILE A 14 -11.31 -3.81 6.60
CA ILE A 14 -10.00 -3.81 7.25
C ILE A 14 -9.43 -5.23 7.31
N ALA A 15 -10.22 -6.19 7.78
CA ALA A 15 -9.80 -7.60 7.86
C ALA A 15 -9.43 -8.13 6.48
N PHE A 16 -10.23 -7.84 5.45
CA PHE A 16 -9.93 -8.17 4.07
C PHE A 16 -8.60 -7.56 3.61
N CYS A 17 -8.37 -6.27 3.85
CA CYS A 17 -7.13 -5.60 3.45
C CYS A 17 -5.90 -6.22 4.15
N ILE A 18 -6.01 -6.56 5.44
CA ILE A 18 -4.94 -7.21 6.21
C ILE A 18 -4.63 -8.60 5.64
N LEU A 19 -5.64 -9.38 5.26
CA LEU A 19 -5.43 -10.69 4.62
C LEU A 19 -4.88 -10.56 3.19
N LEU A 20 -5.19 -9.47 2.51
CA LEU A 20 -4.70 -9.19 1.16
C LEU A 20 -3.22 -8.77 1.14
N MET A 21 -2.70 -8.19 2.23
CA MET A 21 -1.30 -7.79 2.36
C MET A 21 -0.28 -8.92 2.09
N PRO A 22 -0.31 -10.06 2.82
CA PRO A 22 0.64 -11.16 2.57
C PRO A 22 0.43 -11.78 1.18
N LEU A 23 -0.81 -11.82 0.68
CA LEU A 23 -1.09 -12.31 -0.67
C LEU A 23 -0.42 -11.43 -1.72
N THR A 24 -0.63 -10.11 -1.67
CA THR A 24 -0.03 -9.17 -2.64
C THR A 24 1.50 -9.14 -2.54
N PHE A 25 2.06 -9.27 -1.34
CA PHE A 25 3.50 -9.41 -1.18
C PHE A 25 4.02 -10.68 -1.85
N SER A 26 3.37 -11.83 -1.61
CA SER A 26 3.76 -13.12 -2.20
C SER A 26 3.62 -13.14 -3.72
N THR A 27 2.54 -12.56 -4.29
CA THR A 27 2.35 -12.53 -5.75
C THR A 27 3.41 -11.68 -6.43
N VAL A 28 3.76 -10.53 -5.85
CA VAL A 28 4.84 -9.68 -6.36
C VAL A 28 6.16 -10.46 -6.40
N GLN A 29 6.52 -11.14 -5.32
CA GLN A 29 7.76 -11.92 -5.29
C GLN A 29 7.74 -13.09 -6.26
N LEU A 30 6.61 -13.78 -6.41
CA LEU A 30 6.46 -14.86 -7.37
C LEU A 30 6.61 -14.37 -8.81
N ILE A 31 6.04 -13.22 -9.14
CA ILE A 31 6.19 -12.62 -10.47
C ILE A 31 7.66 -12.25 -10.71
N ASP A 32 8.35 -11.67 -9.73
CA ASP A 32 9.78 -11.33 -9.87
C ASP A 32 10.64 -12.58 -10.07
N LEU A 33 10.39 -13.65 -9.30
CA LEU A 33 11.05 -14.93 -9.49
C LEU A 33 10.76 -15.51 -10.88
N MET A 34 9.51 -15.46 -11.34
CA MET A 34 9.11 -16.02 -12.65
C MET A 34 9.80 -15.31 -13.81
N ILE A 35 10.01 -14.00 -13.70
CA ILE A 35 10.61 -13.19 -14.77
C ILE A 35 12.13 -13.27 -14.75
N HIS A 36 12.75 -13.21 -13.56
CA HIS A 36 14.19 -13.05 -13.43
C HIS A 36 14.95 -14.32 -13.07
N ASN A 37 14.31 -15.30 -12.42
CA ASN A 37 14.94 -16.51 -11.88
C ASN A 37 14.04 -17.74 -12.07
N PHE A 38 13.58 -17.97 -13.30
CA PHE A 38 12.64 -19.06 -13.60
C PHE A 38 13.20 -20.44 -13.20
N ASP A 39 14.51 -20.65 -13.32
CA ASP A 39 15.16 -21.90 -12.95
C ASP A 39 15.03 -22.22 -11.45
N ALA A 40 14.83 -21.22 -10.59
CA ALA A 40 14.65 -21.44 -9.16
C ALA A 40 13.37 -22.23 -8.82
N PHE A 41 12.37 -22.23 -9.70
CA PHE A 41 11.13 -22.99 -9.50
C PHE A 41 11.29 -24.49 -9.65
N PHE A 42 12.34 -24.95 -10.32
CA PHE A 42 12.54 -26.36 -10.62
C PHE A 42 13.84 -26.86 -9.99
N VAL A 43 13.74 -27.89 -9.17
CA VAL A 43 14.91 -28.63 -8.68
C VAL A 43 15.09 -29.85 -9.56
N VAL A 44 16.24 -29.92 -10.23
CA VAL A 44 16.63 -31.07 -11.06
C VAL A 44 17.43 -32.03 -10.19
N ASN A 45 16.84 -33.17 -9.84
CA ASN A 45 17.52 -34.26 -9.14
C ASN A 45 17.70 -35.43 -10.12
N GLY A 46 18.82 -35.45 -10.84
CA GLY A 46 19.05 -36.46 -11.88
C GLY A 46 18.16 -36.25 -13.11
N SER A 47 17.34 -37.24 -13.47
CA SER A 47 16.41 -37.17 -14.61
C SER A 47 15.02 -36.63 -14.27
N GLU A 48 14.75 -36.34 -12.99
CA GLU A 48 13.44 -35.86 -12.54
C GLU A 48 13.48 -34.36 -12.24
N THR A 49 12.56 -33.63 -12.87
CA THR A 49 12.32 -32.21 -12.58
C THR A 49 11.18 -32.10 -11.58
N SER A 50 11.48 -31.62 -10.38
CA SER A 50 10.48 -31.41 -9.32
C SER A 50 10.26 -29.94 -9.04
N PHE A 51 9.06 -29.57 -8.60
CA PHE A 51 8.75 -28.20 -8.24
C PHE A 51 9.35 -27.84 -6.87
N ASN A 52 9.98 -26.67 -6.76
CA ASN A 52 10.65 -26.21 -5.56
C ASN A 52 9.64 -25.64 -4.53
N TRP A 53 9.03 -26.52 -3.74
CA TRP A 53 8.09 -26.15 -2.69
C TRP A 53 8.72 -25.41 -1.49
N ASN A 54 10.05 -25.35 -1.42
CA ASN A 54 10.76 -24.70 -0.31
C ASN A 54 10.87 -23.17 -0.48
N ILE A 55 10.37 -22.62 -1.59
CA ILE A 55 10.34 -21.17 -1.80
C ILE A 55 9.27 -20.55 -0.88
N MET A 56 9.72 -19.71 0.05
CA MET A 56 8.84 -19.03 1.02
C MET A 56 7.67 -18.29 0.35
N SER A 57 7.93 -17.62 -0.78
CA SER A 57 6.90 -16.87 -1.53
C SER A 57 5.77 -17.77 -2.04
N ILE A 58 6.07 -19.03 -2.41
CA ILE A 58 5.09 -20.02 -2.86
C ILE A 58 4.22 -20.45 -1.68
N GLN A 59 4.85 -20.82 -0.56
CA GLN A 59 4.15 -21.24 0.65
C GLN A 59 3.22 -20.12 1.17
N LEU A 60 3.74 -18.89 1.24
CA LEU A 60 2.98 -17.73 1.68
C LEU A 60 1.79 -17.44 0.75
N PHE A 61 1.95 -17.62 -0.56
CA PHE A 61 0.88 -17.45 -1.54
C PHE A 61 -0.27 -18.44 -1.30
N PHE A 62 0.03 -19.72 -1.13
CA PHE A 62 -1.00 -20.74 -0.88
C PHE A 62 -1.72 -20.53 0.45
N VAL A 63 -0.97 -20.25 1.54
CA VAL A 63 -1.55 -19.97 2.86
C VAL A 63 -2.44 -18.73 2.80
N SER A 64 -1.96 -17.64 2.18
CA SER A 64 -2.74 -16.40 2.06
C SER A 64 -4.00 -16.59 1.22
N THR A 65 -3.91 -17.36 0.14
CA THR A 65 -5.06 -17.69 -0.72
C THR A 65 -6.11 -18.50 0.05
N LEU A 66 -5.69 -19.50 0.82
CA LEU A 66 -6.60 -20.31 1.64
C LEU A 66 -7.30 -19.47 2.72
N LEU A 67 -6.56 -18.59 3.40
CA LEU A 67 -7.12 -17.67 4.38
C LEU A 67 -8.14 -16.71 3.74
N LEU A 68 -7.84 -16.18 2.55
CA LEU A 68 -8.73 -15.29 1.82
C LEU A 68 -10.02 -15.99 1.40
N ILE A 69 -9.93 -17.23 0.93
CA ILE A 69 -11.10 -18.06 0.60
C ILE A 69 -11.96 -18.30 1.85
N SER A 70 -11.34 -18.68 2.97
CA SER A 70 -12.04 -18.87 4.25
C SER A 70 -12.76 -17.60 4.69
N PHE A 71 -12.10 -16.44 4.56
CA PHE A 71 -12.69 -15.14 4.85
C PHE A 71 -13.92 -14.85 3.97
N TYR A 72 -13.84 -15.08 2.65
CA TYR A 72 -14.97 -14.88 1.75
C TYR A 72 -16.16 -15.78 2.09
N ILE A 73 -15.90 -17.03 2.46
CA ILE A 73 -16.94 -17.96 2.91
C ILE A 73 -17.62 -17.42 4.17
N ALA A 74 -16.85 -17.01 5.17
CA ALA A 74 -17.38 -16.44 6.42
C ALA A 74 -18.20 -15.16 6.15
N PHE A 75 -17.69 -14.25 5.32
CA PHE A 75 -18.38 -13.04 4.93
C PHE A 75 -19.69 -13.34 4.18
N TYR A 76 -19.68 -14.31 3.26
CA TYR A 76 -20.87 -14.73 2.51
C TYR A 76 -21.98 -15.26 3.43
N TYR A 77 -21.64 -16.10 4.41
CA TYR A 77 -22.61 -16.57 5.40
C TYR A 77 -23.21 -15.42 6.21
N ARG A 78 -22.37 -14.48 6.65
CA ARG A 78 -22.82 -13.32 7.43
C ARG A 78 -23.72 -12.39 6.60
N TYR A 79 -23.34 -12.13 5.36
CA TYR A 79 -24.12 -11.36 4.39
C TYR A 79 -25.49 -12.00 4.13
N ARG A 80 -25.53 -13.30 3.86
CA ARG A 80 -26.78 -14.03 3.61
C ARG A 80 -27.70 -14.01 4.84
N LYS A 81 -27.13 -14.15 6.04
CA LYS A 81 -27.87 -14.03 7.30
C LYS A 81 -28.49 -12.64 7.45
N HIS A 82 -27.69 -11.59 7.23
CA HIS A 82 -28.17 -10.21 7.33
C HIS A 82 -29.29 -9.89 6.33
N ASN A 83 -29.16 -10.30 5.06
CA ASN A 83 -30.19 -10.08 4.04
C ASN A 83 -31.49 -10.87 4.27
N ARG A 84 -31.42 -11.99 5.00
CA ARG A 84 -32.60 -12.74 5.44
C ARG A 84 -33.29 -12.05 6.62
N GLU A 85 -32.52 -11.52 7.56
CA GLU A 85 -33.02 -10.84 8.76
C GLU A 85 -33.60 -9.45 8.43
N ASN A 86 -33.05 -8.75 7.45
CA ASN A 86 -33.44 -7.38 7.09
C ASN A 86 -33.87 -7.28 5.60
N PRO A 87 -35.07 -7.78 5.24
CA PRO A 87 -35.52 -7.83 3.86
C PRO A 87 -35.80 -6.45 3.24
N ARG A 88 -36.11 -5.43 4.06
CA ARG A 88 -36.31 -4.03 3.62
C ARG A 88 -34.99 -3.31 3.35
N GLU A 89 -33.90 -3.83 3.88
CA GLU A 89 -32.61 -3.17 3.98
C GLU A 89 -31.50 -4.05 3.38
N ARG A 90 -31.83 -4.74 2.27
CA ARG A 90 -30.89 -5.66 1.61
C ARG A 90 -29.63 -4.94 1.14
N LEU A 91 -28.50 -5.50 1.53
CA LEU A 91 -27.22 -5.17 0.92
C LEU A 91 -27.13 -5.90 -0.42
N TYR A 92 -26.56 -5.24 -1.42
CA TYR A 92 -26.21 -5.86 -2.70
C TYR A 92 -24.69 -6.09 -2.75
N PHE A 93 -24.26 -7.16 -3.40
CA PHE A 93 -22.85 -7.55 -3.47
C PHE A 93 -21.99 -6.56 -4.29
N PHE A 94 -22.54 -6.04 -5.37
CA PHE A 94 -21.89 -5.05 -6.23
C PHE A 94 -22.73 -3.78 -6.19
N ILE A 95 -22.27 -2.79 -5.42
CA ILE A 95 -22.89 -1.47 -5.44
C ILE A 95 -21.85 -0.43 -5.85
N PHE A 96 -22.03 0.10 -7.06
CA PHE A 96 -21.18 1.17 -7.58
C PHE A 96 -21.64 2.57 -7.16
N TYR A 97 -22.92 2.74 -6.77
CA TYR A 97 -23.54 4.05 -6.57
C TYR A 97 -23.84 4.43 -5.12
N LYS A 98 -24.14 3.47 -4.25
CA LYS A 98 -24.38 3.69 -2.82
C LYS A 98 -23.63 2.67 -1.96
N PRO A 99 -22.52 3.05 -1.31
CA PRO A 99 -21.88 2.18 -0.34
C PRO A 99 -22.91 1.81 0.74
N GLY A 100 -23.05 0.51 1.05
CA GLY A 100 -23.98 0.03 2.09
C GLY A 100 -23.65 0.53 3.50
N GLU A 101 -22.55 1.26 3.64
CA GLU A 101 -22.08 1.94 4.84
C GLU A 101 -22.70 3.34 5.03
N ILE A 102 -23.29 3.94 3.99
CA ILE A 102 -23.93 5.26 4.09
C ILE A 102 -25.37 5.06 4.54
N LEU A 103 -25.66 5.50 5.76
CA LEU A 103 -26.95 5.42 6.40
C LEU A 103 -27.64 6.79 6.26
N GLU A 104 -28.41 6.95 5.19
CA GLU A 104 -29.16 8.19 4.89
C GLU A 104 -30.56 8.20 5.53
N ASP A 105 -30.90 7.19 6.33
CA ASP A 105 -32.25 6.97 6.83
C ASP A 105 -32.68 7.99 7.91
N ASP A 106 -31.72 8.72 8.49
CA ASP A 106 -31.93 9.76 9.51
C ASP A 106 -31.02 10.97 9.24
N GLU A 107 -31.55 12.19 9.38
CA GLU A 107 -30.84 13.46 9.22
C GLU A 107 -29.59 13.54 10.12
N MET A 108 -29.68 13.01 11.34
CA MET A 108 -28.55 12.99 12.27
C MET A 108 -27.42 12.09 11.75
N LEU A 109 -27.76 10.90 11.25
CA LEU A 109 -26.78 9.95 10.69
C LEU A 109 -26.15 10.50 9.42
N GLN A 110 -26.93 11.20 8.60
CA GLN A 110 -26.42 11.87 7.40
C GLN A 110 -25.34 12.91 7.76
N GLN A 111 -25.52 13.68 8.84
CA GLN A 111 -24.51 14.65 9.30
C GLN A 111 -23.24 13.96 9.81
N VAL A 112 -23.38 12.82 10.51
CA VAL A 112 -22.25 12.01 10.98
C VAL A 112 -21.47 11.44 9.80
N SER A 113 -22.14 10.88 8.80
CA SER A 113 -21.51 10.37 7.58
C SER A 113 -20.79 11.50 6.83
N LYS A 114 -21.38 12.70 6.71
CA LYS A 114 -20.71 13.87 6.13
C LYS A 114 -19.42 14.23 6.87
N ASN A 115 -19.44 14.23 8.20
CA ASN A 115 -18.26 14.52 9.02
C ASN A 115 -17.18 13.42 8.87
N ALA A 116 -17.57 12.15 8.85
CA ALA A 116 -16.66 11.03 8.64
C ALA A 116 -15.99 11.11 7.26
N THR A 117 -16.77 11.36 6.21
CA THR A 117 -16.27 11.52 4.84
C THR A 117 -15.33 12.71 4.70
N LYS A 118 -15.60 13.83 5.39
CA LYS A 118 -14.69 14.99 5.42
C LYS A 118 -13.31 14.61 5.98
N LYS A 119 -13.25 13.79 7.05
CA LYS A 119 -11.98 13.33 7.63
C LYS A 119 -11.24 12.37 6.69
N VAL A 120 -11.96 11.47 6.03
CA VAL A 120 -11.39 10.57 5.00
C VAL A 120 -10.82 11.38 3.82
N TYR A 121 -11.52 12.42 3.39
CA TYR A 121 -11.03 13.32 2.35
C TYR A 121 -9.72 14.00 2.75
N ILE A 122 -9.62 14.50 4.00
CA ILE A 122 -8.38 15.08 4.53
C ILE A 122 -7.25 14.05 4.55
N LEU A 123 -7.56 12.78 4.90
CA LEU A 123 -6.58 11.70 4.86
C LEU A 123 -6.05 11.52 3.43
N PHE A 124 -6.91 11.38 2.42
CA PHE A 124 -6.50 11.20 1.03
C PHE A 124 -5.74 12.40 0.46
N ALA A 125 -6.17 13.61 0.78
CA ALA A 125 -5.50 14.83 0.35
C ALA A 125 -4.03 14.90 0.82
N ASN A 126 -3.70 14.28 1.96
CA ASN A 126 -2.34 14.19 2.48
C ASN A 126 -1.61 12.89 2.08
N ALA A 127 -2.32 11.77 2.05
CA ALA A 127 -1.76 10.47 1.76
C ALA A 127 -1.34 10.33 0.29
N LEU A 128 -2.10 10.89 -0.65
CA LEU A 128 -1.77 10.81 -2.09
C LEU A 128 -0.45 11.51 -2.44
N PRO A 129 -0.18 12.76 -2.02
CA PRO A 129 1.13 13.38 -2.22
C PRO A 129 2.27 12.60 -1.55
N LEU A 130 2.03 12.05 -0.35
CA LEU A 130 3.03 11.25 0.35
C LEU A 130 3.35 9.94 -0.38
N LEU A 131 2.32 9.26 -0.93
CA LEU A 131 2.50 8.09 -1.79
C LEU A 131 3.24 8.43 -3.08
N ALA A 132 2.93 9.57 -3.70
CA ALA A 132 3.64 10.04 -4.89
C ALA A 132 5.12 10.33 -4.60
N LEU A 133 5.43 10.96 -3.45
CA LEU A 133 6.81 11.16 -3.01
C LEU A 133 7.53 9.85 -2.72
N LEU A 134 6.82 8.87 -2.13
CA LEU A 134 7.38 7.55 -1.91
C LEU A 134 7.82 6.91 -3.24
N MET A 135 7.05 7.09 -4.33
CA MET A 135 7.35 6.54 -5.66
C MET A 135 8.64 7.08 -6.30
N VAL A 136 9.12 8.25 -5.86
CA VAL A 136 10.39 8.82 -6.35
C VAL A 136 11.59 8.00 -5.84
N ILE A 137 11.44 7.33 -4.70
CA ILE A 137 12.48 6.49 -4.12
C ILE A 137 12.43 5.12 -4.83
N PRO A 138 13.58 4.56 -5.27
CA PRO A 138 13.64 3.25 -5.92
C PRO A 138 13.43 2.11 -4.91
N LEU A 139 12.22 2.05 -4.33
CA LEU A 139 11.78 1.00 -3.43
C LEU A 139 11.19 -0.15 -4.22
N HIS A 140 11.20 -1.33 -3.59
CA HIS A 140 10.58 -2.50 -4.17
C HIS A 140 9.06 -2.29 -4.34
N ARG A 141 8.51 -2.77 -5.47
CA ARG A 141 7.11 -2.54 -5.86
C ARG A 141 6.08 -2.97 -4.82
N SER A 142 6.38 -3.99 -4.01
CA SER A 142 5.52 -4.43 -2.91
C SER A 142 5.31 -3.35 -1.84
N VAL A 143 6.29 -2.47 -1.59
CA VAL A 143 6.19 -1.41 -0.57
C VAL A 143 5.07 -0.42 -0.93
N PHE A 144 4.91 -0.07 -2.21
CA PHE A 144 3.85 0.82 -2.66
C PHE A 144 2.47 0.21 -2.47
N ILE A 145 2.30 -1.05 -2.86
CA ILE A 145 1.04 -1.78 -2.70
C ILE A 145 0.67 -1.86 -1.21
N MET A 146 1.64 -2.19 -0.36
CA MET A 146 1.45 -2.22 1.09
C MET A 146 1.06 -0.87 1.66
N ALA A 147 1.70 0.22 1.22
CA ALA A 147 1.37 1.57 1.65
C ALA A 147 -0.06 1.97 1.26
N ILE A 148 -0.50 1.63 0.04
CA ILE A 148 -1.87 1.87 -0.42
C ILE A 148 -2.88 1.09 0.43
N LEU A 149 -2.64 -0.20 0.66
CA LEU A 149 -3.51 -1.02 1.52
C LEU A 149 -3.59 -0.46 2.94
N LEU A 150 -2.48 0.06 3.47
CA LEU A 150 -2.42 0.69 4.79
C LEU A 150 -3.27 1.97 4.84
N VAL A 151 -3.23 2.81 3.81
CA VAL A 151 -4.11 3.99 3.69
C VAL A 151 -5.59 3.56 3.68
N ILE A 152 -5.95 2.50 2.96
CA ILE A 152 -7.31 1.96 2.93
C ILE A 152 -7.72 1.44 4.32
N VAL A 153 -6.85 0.74 5.04
CA VAL A 153 -7.09 0.31 6.43
C VAL A 153 -7.35 1.52 7.33
N PHE A 154 -6.52 2.57 7.24
CA PHE A 154 -6.71 3.79 8.03
C PHE A 154 -8.00 4.52 7.69
N GLN A 155 -8.38 4.59 6.42
CA GLN A 155 -9.66 5.16 5.99
C GLN A 155 -10.82 4.45 6.69
N ASN A 156 -10.89 3.12 6.57
CA ASN A 156 -11.98 2.33 7.14
C ASN A 156 -11.99 2.39 8.67
N LEU A 157 -10.81 2.44 9.30
CA LEU A 157 -10.69 2.55 10.75
C LEU A 157 -11.18 3.91 11.25
N LEU A 158 -10.85 4.99 10.54
CA LEU A 158 -11.32 6.33 10.86
C LEU A 158 -12.84 6.40 10.75
N PHE A 159 -13.38 5.88 9.64
CA PHE A 159 -14.83 5.84 9.41
C PHE A 159 -15.56 5.05 10.49
N TYR A 160 -15.07 3.85 10.83
CA TYR A 160 -15.64 3.03 11.91
C TYR A 160 -15.60 3.73 13.27
N LYS A 161 -14.48 4.36 13.62
CA LYS A 161 -14.34 5.10 14.89
C LYS A 161 -15.30 6.28 15.00
N GLU A 162 -15.63 6.92 13.88
CA GLU A 162 -16.58 8.02 13.87
C GLU A 162 -18.00 7.55 14.07
N ILE A 163 -18.39 6.43 13.43
CA ILE A 163 -19.79 5.96 13.41
C ILE A 163 -20.16 5.13 14.65
N ASN A 164 -19.25 4.29 15.16
CA ASN A 164 -19.51 3.37 16.26
C ASN A 164 -20.06 4.04 17.56
N PRO A 165 -19.60 5.24 17.97
CA PRO A 165 -20.15 5.94 19.14
C PRO A 165 -21.64 6.31 19.02
N TYR A 166 -22.08 6.68 17.82
CA TYR A 166 -23.48 7.08 17.57
C TYR A 166 -24.42 5.87 17.62
N TYR A 167 -23.96 4.70 17.17
CA TYR A 167 -24.74 3.46 17.20
C TYR A 167 -24.72 2.72 18.54
N SER A 168 -23.64 2.88 19.32
CA SER A 168 -23.53 2.25 20.64
C SER A 168 -24.30 2.99 21.74
N GLY A 169 -24.93 4.12 21.43
CA GLY A 169 -25.68 4.95 22.39
C GLY A 169 -24.79 5.68 23.40
N ASN A 170 -23.46 5.57 23.28
CA ASN A 170 -22.49 6.18 24.19
C ASN A 170 -22.06 7.59 23.75
N TYR A 171 -22.79 8.20 22.82
CA TYR A 171 -22.45 9.52 22.32
C TYR A 171 -22.76 10.60 23.37
N LYS A 172 -21.72 11.20 23.94
CA LYS A 172 -21.85 12.43 24.72
C LYS A 172 -21.77 13.61 23.74
N PHE A 173 -22.85 14.41 23.66
CA PHE A 173 -22.84 15.74 23.04
C PHE A 173 -21.93 16.68 23.84
N GLY A 174 -20.63 16.45 23.76
CA GLY A 174 -19.61 17.34 24.30
C GLY A 174 -19.06 18.22 23.19
N ASN A 175 -18.68 19.44 23.54
CA ASN A 175 -18.02 20.48 22.72
C ASN A 175 -16.65 20.03 22.17
N LYS A 176 -16.60 18.87 21.50
CA LYS A 176 -15.40 18.22 20.96
C LYS A 176 -14.97 18.84 19.64
N ASN A 177 -15.90 19.33 18.81
CA ASN A 177 -15.58 19.88 17.49
C ASN A 177 -14.46 20.94 17.55
N LYS A 178 -14.53 21.90 18.49
CA LYS A 178 -13.48 22.92 18.65
C LYS A 178 -12.11 22.37 19.03
N LYS A 179 -12.03 21.29 19.83
CA LYS A 179 -10.75 20.74 20.32
C LYS A 179 -10.12 19.80 19.29
N THR A 180 -10.92 18.96 18.64
CA THR A 180 -10.46 18.04 17.59
C THR A 180 -10.00 18.79 16.35
N ASP A 181 -10.72 19.83 15.90
CA ASP A 181 -10.31 20.64 14.73
C ASP A 181 -8.97 21.35 14.96
N LEU A 182 -8.71 21.79 16.20
CA LEU A 182 -7.44 22.39 16.61
C LEU A 182 -6.29 21.38 16.64
N GLU A 183 -6.54 20.14 17.07
CA GLU A 183 -5.54 19.07 17.05
C GLU A 183 -5.25 18.57 15.63
N PHE A 184 -6.28 18.40 14.79
CA PHE A 184 -6.11 18.05 13.37
C PHE A 184 -5.35 19.14 12.61
N SER A 185 -5.60 20.42 12.90
CA SER A 185 -4.81 21.54 12.36
C SER A 185 -3.33 21.45 12.76
N LYS A 186 -3.03 21.13 14.02
CA LYS A 186 -1.64 20.96 14.50
C LYS A 186 -0.95 19.75 13.88
N VAL A 187 -1.66 18.64 13.71
CA VAL A 187 -1.13 17.42 13.08
C VAL A 187 -0.90 17.66 11.59
N ASN A 188 -1.85 18.27 10.88
CA ASN A 188 -1.70 18.63 9.47
C ASN A 188 -0.50 19.55 9.25
N LYS A 189 -0.32 20.55 10.13
CA LYS A 189 0.86 21.45 10.07
C LYS A 189 2.18 20.72 10.32
N ARG A 190 2.20 19.66 11.14
CA ARG A 190 3.37 18.79 11.33
C ARG A 190 3.62 17.89 10.13
N VAL A 191 2.57 17.31 9.55
CA VAL A 191 2.67 16.46 8.35
C VAL A 191 3.18 17.27 7.15
N ILE A 192 2.65 18.47 6.92
CA ILE A 192 3.12 19.38 5.85
C ILE A 192 4.59 19.77 6.07
N LYS A 193 5.00 20.05 7.31
CA LYS A 193 6.41 20.30 7.65
C LYS A 193 7.30 19.08 7.41
N GLY A 194 6.81 17.88 7.72
CA GLY A 194 7.51 16.63 7.44
C GLY A 194 7.67 16.37 5.95
N ILE A 195 6.59 16.55 5.17
CA ILE A 195 6.59 16.40 3.71
C ILE A 195 7.56 17.39 3.06
N THR A 196 7.51 18.66 3.45
CA THR A 196 8.41 19.69 2.91
C THR A 196 9.87 19.38 3.23
N PHE A 197 10.19 19.02 4.48
CA PHE A 197 11.54 18.62 4.87
C PHE A 197 12.03 17.38 4.10
N PHE A 198 11.18 16.36 3.96
CA PHE A 198 11.53 15.13 3.25
C PHE A 198 11.71 15.36 1.75
N SER A 199 10.86 16.19 1.13
CA SER A 199 11.01 16.58 -0.27
C SER A 199 12.33 17.32 -0.51
N LEU A 200 12.76 18.15 0.45
CA LEU A 200 14.03 18.89 0.38
C LEU A 200 15.22 17.94 0.49
N ILE A 201 15.14 16.91 1.35
CA ILE A 201 16.16 15.83 1.42
C ILE A 201 16.24 15.06 0.11
N ILE A 202 15.10 14.68 -0.49
CA ILE A 202 15.10 13.96 -1.78
C ILE A 202 15.75 14.82 -2.86
N ILE A 203 15.45 16.11 -2.93
CA ILE A 203 16.07 17.05 -3.88
C ILE A 203 17.58 17.12 -3.65
N VAL A 204 18.04 17.26 -2.40
CA VAL A 204 19.48 17.30 -2.08
C VAL A 204 20.18 15.99 -2.43
N LEU A 205 19.58 14.83 -2.14
CA LEU A 205 20.14 13.52 -2.48
C LEU A 205 20.21 13.29 -3.99
N SER A 206 19.17 13.71 -4.73
CA SER A 206 19.15 13.58 -6.19
C SER A 206 20.17 14.50 -6.86
N PHE A 207 20.32 15.75 -6.39
CA PHE A 207 21.40 16.64 -6.84
C PHE A 207 22.79 16.10 -6.47
N GLY A 208 22.98 15.57 -5.27
CA GLY A 208 24.24 14.96 -4.86
C GLY A 208 24.63 13.76 -5.72
N ARG A 209 23.66 12.92 -6.09
CA ARG A 209 23.87 11.79 -7.01
C ARG A 209 24.16 12.24 -8.44
N LEU A 210 23.47 13.26 -8.94
CA LEU A 210 23.76 13.88 -10.23
C LEU A 210 25.19 14.45 -10.28
N ALA A 211 25.62 15.15 -9.24
CA ALA A 211 26.99 15.65 -9.13
C ALA A 211 28.02 14.52 -9.10
N GLN A 212 27.74 13.43 -8.36
CA GLN A 212 28.61 12.25 -8.30
C GLN A 212 28.71 11.55 -9.66
N MET A 213 27.61 11.41 -10.39
CA MET A 213 27.60 10.87 -11.75
C MET A 213 28.38 11.75 -12.72
N HIS A 214 28.24 13.07 -12.61
CA HIS A 214 28.96 14.02 -13.46
C HIS A 214 30.47 13.94 -13.23
N TYR A 215 30.90 13.95 -11.96
CA TYR A 215 32.32 13.81 -11.61
C TYR A 215 32.90 12.47 -12.10
N HIS A 216 32.17 11.37 -11.90
CA HIS A 216 32.65 10.06 -12.33
C HIS A 216 32.69 9.92 -13.86
N SER A 217 31.69 10.47 -14.56
CA SER A 217 31.67 10.53 -16.03
C SER A 217 32.85 11.32 -16.61
N GLN A 218 33.37 12.31 -15.88
CA GLN A 218 34.52 13.10 -16.33
C GLN A 218 35.86 12.37 -16.12
N SER A 219 35.92 11.44 -15.15
CA SER A 219 37.11 10.62 -14.85
C SER A 219 37.27 9.36 -15.71
N ILE A 220 36.20 8.89 -16.36
CA ILE A 220 36.21 7.67 -17.18
C ILE A 220 37.00 7.84 -18.51
N PRO A 221 36.91 8.97 -19.24
CA PRO A 221 37.67 9.17 -20.48
C PRO A 221 39.18 9.06 -20.26
N THR A 222 39.69 9.66 -19.19
CA THR A 222 41.12 9.60 -18.83
C THR A 222 41.58 8.20 -18.46
N GLN A 223 40.70 7.38 -17.85
CA GLN A 223 41.01 5.97 -17.54
C GLN A 223 40.92 5.07 -18.78
N MET A 224 40.02 5.40 -19.72
CA MET A 224 39.94 4.73 -21.02
C MET A 224 41.18 5.00 -21.87
N GLU A 225 41.63 6.25 -21.95
CA GLU A 225 42.85 6.62 -22.69
C GLU A 225 44.08 5.86 -22.17
N ALA A 226 44.29 5.84 -20.85
CA ALA A 226 45.39 5.09 -20.24
C ALA A 226 45.32 3.57 -20.53
N CYS A 227 44.12 2.97 -20.46
CA CYS A 227 43.92 1.55 -20.77
C CYS A 227 44.20 1.22 -22.25
N MET A 228 43.82 2.11 -23.18
CA MET A 228 44.07 1.92 -24.61
C MET A 228 45.55 2.12 -24.96
N GLU A 229 46.28 3.01 -24.27
CA GLU A 229 47.73 3.17 -24.43
C GLU A 229 48.50 1.92 -23.98
N GLU A 230 48.01 1.20 -22.97
CA GLU A 230 48.55 -0.09 -22.52
C GLU A 230 48.12 -1.27 -23.42
N GLY A 231 47.31 -1.03 -24.46
CA GLY A 231 46.83 -2.05 -25.40
C GLY A 231 45.65 -2.88 -24.88
N GLY A 232 45.02 -2.47 -23.79
CA GLY A 232 43.84 -3.12 -23.22
C GLY A 232 42.54 -2.76 -23.93
N THR A 233 41.52 -3.60 -23.74
CA THR A 233 40.15 -3.41 -24.20
C THR A 233 39.29 -2.79 -23.10
N ALA A 234 38.67 -1.66 -23.43
CA ALA A 234 37.76 -0.94 -22.54
C ALA A 234 36.34 -1.56 -22.59
N VAL A 235 35.84 -2.06 -21.46
CA VAL A 235 34.46 -2.54 -21.33
C VAL A 235 33.68 -1.63 -20.40
N ILE A 236 32.55 -1.10 -20.88
CA ILE A 236 31.65 -0.23 -20.12
C ILE A 236 30.37 -1.00 -19.81
N GLU A 237 30.14 -1.32 -18.53
CA GLU A 237 28.90 -1.94 -18.07
C GLU A 237 27.93 -0.88 -17.51
N LYS A 238 26.81 -0.68 -18.20
CA LYS A 238 25.66 0.09 -17.68
C LYS A 238 24.64 -0.87 -17.08
N THR A 239 24.52 -0.87 -15.76
CA THR A 239 23.62 -1.78 -15.03
C THR A 239 22.27 -1.16 -14.67
N SER A 240 22.13 0.17 -14.57
CA SER A 240 20.82 0.86 -14.47
C SER A 240 20.95 2.38 -14.67
N LEU A 241 19.82 3.09 -14.73
CA LEU A 241 19.74 4.56 -14.85
C LEU A 241 20.29 5.31 -13.62
N TRP A 242 20.46 4.60 -12.49
CA TRP A 242 20.95 5.16 -11.22
C TRP A 242 22.26 4.54 -10.73
N SER A 243 22.82 3.55 -11.44
CA SER A 243 24.11 2.97 -11.06
C SER A 243 25.28 3.78 -11.63
N LEU A 244 26.37 3.83 -10.87
CA LEU A 244 27.63 4.37 -11.35
C LEU A 244 28.13 3.49 -12.50
N ILE A 245 28.51 4.12 -13.60
CA ILE A 245 29.10 3.45 -14.76
C ILE A 245 30.39 2.78 -14.28
N LYS A 246 30.47 1.45 -14.37
CA LYS A 246 31.69 0.72 -14.04
C LYS A 246 32.53 0.57 -15.31
N PHE A 247 33.77 1.02 -15.20
CA PHE A 247 34.80 0.84 -16.21
C PHE A 247 35.69 -0.32 -15.81
N THR A 248 35.92 -1.26 -16.74
CA THR A 248 36.90 -2.34 -16.58
C THR A 248 37.82 -2.39 -17.80
N CYS A 249 39.13 -2.40 -17.54
CA CYS A 249 40.17 -2.61 -18.55
C CYS A 249 40.51 -4.10 -18.60
N LYS A 250 40.43 -4.72 -19.78
CA LYS A 250 40.72 -6.14 -20.02
C LYS A 250 41.80 -6.35 -21.05
#